data_AF-A0A445N2W3-F1
#
_entry.id   AF-A0A445N2W3-F1
#
_cell.length_a   1.000
_cell.length_b   1.000
_cell.length_c   1.000
_cell.angle_alpha   90.00
_cell.angle_beta   90.00
_cell.angle_gamma   90.00
#
_symmetry.space_group_name_H-M   'P 1'
#
loop_
_entity.id
_entity.type
_entity.pdbx_description
1 polymer ?
#
loop_
_entity_poly.entity_id
_entity_poly.type
_entity_poly.pdbx_seq_one_letter_code
_entity_poly.pdbx_strand_id
1 'polypeptide(L)'
;MKKRGTLIFWSAFLSSALTCYAGVIGCHAQGVSDPGEGMKNTASGVKTEYTISSINYKMIYIPPGTFSMGSPSTEKGRYDDEVLHTVTLTKGFYIGATEVTQAQWKEIMGDNPSAFKDCGDDCPVEKVSWYECQKFIQQLNQREKSRKYRLPTEAEWEYACRAGSDKPFSNGDITSTGCEPDPNLDKIGWYCGNTHDKTQPVARKIPNAWGLYDMHGNAWEWCEDWYDDYRIGHVEDPKGPENGAARVFRGGGWGLAGRTCRSAFRDKYSPELNCKLMGLRLVRDADILSK
;
A
#
# COMPACT_ATOMS: atom_id res chain seq x y z
N MET A 1 -71.82 -4.60 28.76
CA MET A 1 -71.50 -3.41 29.59
C MET A 1 -70.84 -2.35 28.71
N LYS A 2 -71.42 -1.13 28.71
CA LYS A 2 -70.89 0.23 28.37
C LYS A 2 -69.58 0.34 27.54
N LYS A 3 -69.62 0.86 26.30
CA LYS A 3 -69.49 2.29 25.82
C LYS A 3 -68.02 2.67 25.44
N ARG A 4 -67.78 3.05 24.16
CA ARG A 4 -67.42 4.40 23.59
C ARG A 4 -66.01 4.92 23.98
N GLY A 5 -65.20 5.63 23.16
CA GLY A 5 -65.27 6.28 21.83
C GLY A 5 -63.83 6.50 21.29
N THR A 6 -63.54 6.66 20.00
CA THR A 6 -63.68 7.81 19.07
C THR A 6 -62.83 9.06 19.41
N LEU A 7 -61.97 9.48 18.45
CA LEU A 7 -61.59 10.85 17.97
C LEU A 7 -60.09 10.86 17.55
N ILE A 8 -59.64 11.03 16.29
CA ILE A 8 -59.85 12.00 15.18
C ILE A 8 -59.09 13.34 15.36
N PHE A 9 -58.00 13.44 14.57
CA PHE A 9 -57.47 14.55 13.73
C PHE A 9 -56.97 15.91 14.26
N TRP A 10 -56.15 16.50 13.36
CA TRP A 10 -55.67 17.90 13.18
C TRP A 10 -54.34 18.23 13.88
N SER A 11 -53.37 18.94 13.30
CA SER A 11 -53.17 19.58 11.98
C SER A 11 -51.76 20.17 11.92
N ALA A 12 -51.22 20.31 10.71
CA ALA A 12 -50.03 21.09 10.39
C ALA A 12 -50.20 22.58 10.71
N PHE A 13 -49.10 23.31 10.96
CA PHE A 13 -48.91 24.69 10.47
C PHE A 13 -47.42 25.07 10.38
N LEU A 14 -47.08 25.67 9.24
CA LEU A 14 -45.86 26.40 8.92
C LEU A 14 -45.72 27.68 9.77
N SER A 15 -44.48 28.18 9.88
CA SER A 15 -44.06 29.47 9.26
C SER A 15 -43.08 30.29 10.12
N SER A 16 -41.97 30.72 9.48
CA SER A 16 -41.31 32.05 9.51
C SER A 16 -41.01 32.74 10.87
N ALA A 17 -39.99 33.57 11.08
CA ALA A 17 -38.78 34.03 10.37
C ALA A 17 -38.16 35.11 11.29
N LEU A 18 -36.83 35.34 11.18
CA LEU A 18 -36.06 36.58 11.48
C LEU A 18 -36.10 37.11 12.95
N THR A 19 -35.05 37.67 13.58
CA THR A 19 -34.00 38.58 13.08
C THR A 19 -32.90 38.79 14.14
N CYS A 20 -31.63 38.70 13.71
CA CYS A 20 -30.54 39.68 13.83
C CYS A 20 -30.04 40.29 15.18
N TYR A 21 -28.73 40.10 15.44
CA TYR A 21 -27.66 41.14 15.57
C TYR A 21 -26.30 40.36 15.64
N ALA A 22 -25.33 40.39 14.72
CA ALA A 22 -24.58 41.42 13.98
C ALA A 22 -23.36 42.01 14.71
N GLY A 23 -22.17 41.83 14.09
CA GLY A 23 -20.85 42.43 14.35
C GLY A 23 -19.77 41.38 14.66
N VAL A 24 -18.95 40.82 13.76
CA VAL A 24 -18.12 41.27 12.61
C VAL A 24 -16.96 42.22 12.97
N ILE A 25 -15.74 41.66 12.99
CA ILE A 25 -14.51 42.08 12.26
C ILE A 25 -13.69 40.76 12.14
N GLY A 26 -13.24 40.20 11.01
CA GLY A 26 -12.82 40.75 9.73
C GLY A 26 -11.32 40.46 9.55
N CYS A 27 -10.94 39.35 8.89
CA CYS A 27 -9.61 39.19 8.30
C CYS A 27 -9.71 38.39 6.99
N HIS A 28 -8.97 38.89 6.01
CA HIS A 28 -9.16 38.69 4.57
C HIS A 28 -8.92 37.25 4.08
N ALA A 29 -9.72 36.87 3.08
CA ALA A 29 -9.47 35.75 2.19
C ALA A 29 -8.47 36.14 1.11
N GLN A 30 -7.49 35.27 0.83
CA GLN A 30 -6.79 35.22 -0.46
C GLN A 30 -6.57 33.75 -0.86
N GLY A 31 -7.09 33.42 -2.05
CA GLY A 31 -6.56 32.45 -3.01
C GLY A 31 -6.27 31.02 -2.55
N VAL A 32 -7.23 30.12 -2.74
CA VAL A 32 -6.91 28.69 -2.89
C VAL A 32 -6.45 28.50 -4.33
N SER A 33 -5.15 28.24 -4.52
CA SER A 33 -4.60 27.79 -5.80
C SER A 33 -4.80 26.28 -5.95
N ASP A 34 -5.27 25.94 -7.15
CA ASP A 34 -5.44 24.62 -7.77
C ASP A 34 -4.22 23.68 -7.59
N PRO A 35 -4.36 22.39 -7.22
CA PRO A 35 -3.26 21.44 -7.25
C PRO A 35 -3.21 20.76 -8.62
N GLY A 36 -2.71 21.51 -9.60
CA GLY A 36 -2.46 21.02 -10.95
C GLY A 36 -1.26 21.70 -11.58
N GLU A 37 -0.04 21.37 -11.15
CA GLU A 37 1.18 21.34 -11.99
C GLU A 37 2.40 20.82 -11.20
N GLY A 38 3.20 19.98 -11.85
CA GLY A 38 4.13 19.04 -11.22
C GLY A 38 5.26 19.62 -10.37
N MET A 39 5.50 18.98 -9.22
CA MET A 39 6.72 19.16 -8.44
C MET A 39 7.88 18.40 -9.08
N LYS A 40 8.78 19.13 -9.73
CA LYS A 40 10.03 18.61 -10.31
C LYS A 40 11.20 18.84 -9.33
N ASN A 41 11.84 17.73 -8.96
CA ASN A 41 13.12 17.57 -8.26
C ASN A 41 13.17 17.88 -6.75
N THR A 42 13.76 16.96 -5.98
CA THR A 42 14.17 17.21 -4.59
C THR A 42 15.48 18.03 -4.57
N ALA A 43 15.82 18.62 -3.42
CA ALA A 43 17.03 19.43 -3.21
C ALA A 43 18.36 18.70 -3.53
N SER A 44 18.33 17.38 -3.73
CA SER A 44 19.46 16.55 -4.15
C SER A 44 19.56 16.31 -5.66
N GLY A 45 18.70 16.93 -6.49
CA GLY A 45 18.67 16.72 -7.94
C GLY A 45 18.06 15.38 -8.38
N VAL A 46 17.55 14.59 -7.41
CA VAL A 46 16.87 13.33 -7.68
C VAL A 46 15.44 13.62 -8.14
N LYS A 47 15.02 13.00 -9.25
CA LYS A 47 13.63 13.05 -9.71
C LYS A 47 12.75 12.33 -8.69
N THR A 48 11.68 12.97 -8.27
CA THR A 48 10.68 12.38 -7.35
C THR A 48 9.94 11.20 -7.99
N GLU A 49 9.87 11.18 -9.32
CA GLU A 49 9.17 10.15 -10.08
C GLU A 49 10.02 9.62 -11.23
N TYR A 50 9.86 8.32 -11.51
CA TYR A 50 10.48 7.63 -12.62
C TYR A 50 9.44 6.72 -13.29
N THR A 51 9.32 6.78 -14.62
CA THR A 51 8.40 5.91 -15.35
C THR A 51 9.20 4.90 -16.18
N ILE A 52 8.86 3.62 -16.03
CA ILE A 52 9.31 2.56 -16.94
C ILE A 52 8.47 2.66 -18.21
N SER A 53 8.97 3.40 -19.21
CA SER A 53 8.18 3.76 -20.40
C SER A 53 7.66 2.56 -21.19
N SER A 54 8.40 1.44 -21.22
CA SER A 54 8.00 0.24 -21.97
C SER A 54 6.73 -0.43 -21.46
N ILE A 55 6.35 -0.20 -20.21
CA ILE A 55 5.17 -0.77 -19.57
C ILE A 55 4.29 0.29 -18.90
N ASN A 56 4.59 1.58 -19.10
CA ASN A 56 3.91 2.69 -18.43
C ASN A 56 3.78 2.50 -16.91
N TYR A 57 4.87 2.13 -16.23
CA TYR A 57 4.86 1.86 -14.79
C TYR A 57 5.52 2.99 -14.01
N LYS A 58 4.74 3.69 -13.19
CA LYS A 58 5.18 4.81 -12.37
C LYS A 58 5.86 4.31 -11.09
N MET A 59 7.03 4.86 -10.79
CA MET A 59 7.79 4.62 -9.56
C MET A 59 8.05 5.93 -8.83
N ILE A 60 8.01 5.89 -7.50
CA ILE A 60 8.24 7.04 -6.62
C ILE A 60 9.60 6.89 -5.93
N TYR A 61 10.37 7.97 -5.89
CA TYR A 61 11.62 8.01 -5.14
C TYR A 61 11.36 8.08 -3.64
N ILE A 62 11.95 7.15 -2.92
CA ILE A 62 11.93 7.06 -1.46
C ILE A 62 13.32 7.46 -0.94
N PRO A 63 13.42 8.52 -0.11
CA PRO A 63 14.71 8.97 0.41
C PRO A 63 15.29 7.98 1.43
N PRO A 64 16.63 7.90 1.57
CA PRO A 64 17.26 7.14 2.65
C PRO A 64 16.78 7.65 4.01
N GLY A 65 16.79 6.79 5.01
CA GLY A 65 16.35 7.16 6.35
C GLY A 65 16.37 6.00 7.34
N THR A 66 16.07 6.32 8.59
CA THR A 66 15.98 5.39 9.70
C THR A 66 14.56 5.29 10.17
N PHE A 67 14.08 4.07 10.43
CA PHE A 67 12.73 3.83 10.96
C PHE A 67 12.69 2.63 11.91
N SER A 68 11.58 2.52 12.65
CA SER A 68 11.29 1.35 13.46
C SER A 68 10.53 0.31 12.63
N MET A 69 11.16 -0.82 12.38
CA MET A 69 10.59 -1.96 11.65
C MET A 69 10.02 -2.98 12.64
N GLY A 70 8.88 -3.59 12.30
CA GLY A 70 8.10 -4.44 13.21
C GLY A 70 7.06 -3.66 14.01
N SER A 71 6.50 -4.26 15.06
CA SER A 71 5.41 -3.68 15.86
C SER A 71 5.73 -3.67 17.36
N PRO A 72 5.28 -2.65 18.11
CA PRO A 72 5.38 -2.65 19.57
C PRO A 72 4.53 -3.78 20.17
N SER A 73 4.87 -4.24 21.38
CA SER A 73 4.13 -5.33 22.07
C SER A 73 2.66 -5.02 22.33
N THR A 74 2.31 -3.74 22.32
CA THR A 74 0.95 -3.22 22.53
C THR A 74 0.14 -3.07 21.25
N GLU A 75 0.73 -3.30 20.07
CA GLU A 75 0.00 -3.12 18.80
C GLU A 75 -1.12 -4.17 18.67
N LYS A 76 -2.35 -3.69 18.48
CA LYS A 76 -3.50 -4.58 18.30
C LYS A 76 -3.33 -5.43 17.03
N GLY A 77 -3.43 -6.74 17.18
CA GLY A 77 -3.32 -7.66 16.06
C GLY A 77 -1.89 -8.00 15.63
N ARG A 78 -0.86 -7.64 16.40
CA ARG A 78 0.52 -8.10 16.13
C ARG A 78 0.68 -9.62 16.18
N TYR A 79 1.78 -10.10 15.61
CA TYR A 79 2.34 -11.43 15.84
C TYR A 79 3.69 -11.33 16.56
N ASP A 80 4.24 -12.47 16.99
CA ASP A 80 5.47 -12.52 17.80
C ASP A 80 6.74 -12.29 16.96
N ASP A 81 6.69 -12.62 15.67
CA ASP A 81 7.77 -12.49 14.69
C ASP A 81 7.96 -11.07 14.12
N GLU A 82 7.13 -10.12 14.56
CA GLU A 82 7.17 -8.71 14.20
C GLU A 82 7.97 -7.87 15.22
N VAL A 83 9.08 -8.41 15.73
CA VAL A 83 9.86 -7.75 16.81
C VAL A 83 10.33 -6.36 16.38
N LEU A 84 9.97 -5.34 17.16
CA LEU A 84 10.36 -3.96 16.90
C LEU A 84 11.87 -3.78 17.00
N HIS A 85 12.49 -3.26 15.95
CA HIS A 85 13.92 -2.98 15.87
C HIS A 85 14.20 -1.77 14.96
N THR A 86 15.44 -1.26 14.97
CA THR A 86 15.80 -0.07 14.19
C THR A 86 16.47 -0.47 12.88
N VAL A 87 15.97 0.05 11.77
CA VAL A 87 16.57 -0.16 10.45
C VAL A 87 16.97 1.17 9.85
N THR A 88 18.17 1.24 9.27
CA THR A 88 18.59 2.37 8.43
C THR A 88 18.77 1.92 6.99
N LEU A 89 18.04 2.55 6.07
CA LEU A 89 18.26 2.42 4.64
C LEU A 89 19.21 3.54 4.21
N THR A 90 20.45 3.18 3.87
CA THR A 90 21.53 4.16 3.64
C THR A 90 21.43 4.85 2.28
N LYS A 91 20.66 4.25 1.37
CA LYS A 91 20.45 4.75 0.00
C LYS A 91 18.96 4.89 -0.28
N GLY A 92 18.61 5.94 -1.03
CA GLY A 92 17.28 6.04 -1.59
C GLY A 92 17.08 5.08 -2.76
N PHE A 93 15.83 4.75 -3.02
CA PHE A 93 15.42 3.81 -4.07
C PHE A 93 14.11 4.30 -4.69
N TYR A 94 13.77 3.80 -5.87
CA TYR A 94 12.44 4.00 -6.43
C TYR A 94 11.61 2.75 -6.16
N ILE A 95 10.34 2.90 -5.79
CA ILE A 95 9.39 1.80 -5.66
C ILE A 95 8.14 2.11 -6.49
N GLY A 96 7.54 1.07 -7.08
CA GLY A 96 6.32 1.20 -7.85
C GLY A 96 5.21 1.89 -7.06
N ALA A 97 4.50 2.83 -7.68
CA ALA A 97 3.37 3.52 -7.05
C ALA A 97 2.21 2.57 -6.77
N THR A 98 2.09 1.48 -7.53
CA THR A 98 1.08 0.41 -7.42
C THR A 98 1.75 -0.96 -7.49
N GLU A 99 1.01 -2.04 -7.24
CA GLU A 99 1.40 -3.37 -7.71
C GLU A 99 1.56 -3.38 -9.24
N VAL A 100 2.30 -4.36 -9.77
CA VAL A 100 2.37 -4.62 -11.21
C VAL A 100 1.01 -5.12 -11.68
N THR A 101 0.47 -4.49 -12.73
CA THR A 101 -0.85 -4.82 -13.25
C THR A 101 -0.83 -5.98 -14.23
N GLN A 102 -1.99 -6.55 -14.50
CA GLN A 102 -2.17 -7.61 -15.51
C GLN A 102 -1.72 -7.15 -16.91
N ALA A 103 -1.96 -5.89 -17.28
CA ALA A 103 -1.46 -5.34 -18.54
C ALA A 103 0.07 -5.28 -18.60
N GLN A 104 0.70 -4.80 -17.53
CA GLN A 104 2.16 -4.70 -17.44
C GLN A 104 2.83 -6.08 -17.46
N TRP A 105 2.23 -7.05 -16.78
CA TRP A 105 2.67 -8.44 -16.85
C TRP A 105 2.58 -8.99 -18.28
N LYS A 106 1.41 -8.89 -18.93
CA LYS A 106 1.19 -9.35 -20.31
C LYS A 106 2.20 -8.74 -21.29
N GLU A 107 2.51 -7.45 -21.13
CA GLU A 107 3.44 -6.74 -22.01
C GLU A 107 4.87 -7.30 -21.94
N ILE A 108 5.29 -7.85 -20.80
CA ILE A 108 6.63 -8.44 -20.64
C ILE A 108 6.62 -9.95 -20.89
N MET A 109 5.61 -10.67 -20.38
CA MET A 109 5.60 -12.12 -20.33
C MET A 109 4.82 -12.77 -21.48
N GLY A 110 3.94 -12.02 -22.14
CA GLY A 110 3.10 -12.50 -23.23
C GLY A 110 1.88 -13.33 -22.79
N ASP A 111 1.65 -13.51 -21.49
CA ASP A 111 0.53 -14.27 -20.92
C ASP A 111 -0.12 -13.55 -19.73
N ASN A 112 -1.16 -14.14 -19.13
CA ASN A 112 -1.80 -13.62 -17.91
C ASN A 112 -2.16 -14.79 -16.96
N PRO A 113 -1.41 -15.01 -15.87
CA PRO A 113 -1.63 -16.13 -14.95
C PRO A 113 -2.79 -15.92 -13.97
N SER A 114 -3.22 -14.66 -13.80
CA SER A 114 -4.23 -14.19 -12.84
C SER A 114 -5.49 -15.06 -12.84
N ALA A 115 -6.02 -15.41 -11.66
CA ALA A 115 -7.36 -15.97 -11.53
C ALA A 115 -8.45 -14.95 -11.88
N PHE A 116 -8.30 -13.68 -11.50
CA PHE A 116 -9.31 -12.62 -11.68
C PHE A 116 -9.05 -11.82 -12.96
N LYS A 117 -9.05 -12.49 -14.12
CA LYS A 117 -8.77 -11.86 -15.43
C LYS A 117 -9.84 -10.84 -15.83
N ASP A 118 -11.06 -11.08 -15.40
CA ASP A 118 -12.27 -10.28 -15.58
C ASP A 118 -12.28 -9.00 -14.72
N CYS A 119 -11.32 -8.83 -13.81
CA CYS A 119 -11.09 -7.58 -13.09
C CYS A 119 -10.61 -6.46 -14.03
N GLY A 120 -9.85 -6.81 -15.07
CA GLY A 120 -9.34 -5.89 -16.09
C GLY A 120 -7.85 -5.60 -15.99
N ASP A 121 -7.37 -4.86 -16.99
CA ASP A 121 -5.95 -4.59 -17.25
C ASP A 121 -5.22 -3.80 -16.15
N ASP A 122 -5.99 -3.01 -15.39
CA ASP A 122 -5.52 -2.21 -14.26
C ASP A 122 -5.50 -2.98 -12.93
N CYS A 123 -5.97 -4.23 -12.89
CA CYS A 123 -5.90 -5.03 -11.66
C CYS A 123 -4.48 -5.58 -11.46
N PRO A 124 -4.07 -5.84 -10.20
CA PRO A 124 -2.79 -6.47 -9.94
C PRO A 124 -2.74 -7.83 -10.64
N VAL A 125 -1.57 -8.16 -11.19
CA VAL A 125 -1.31 -9.55 -11.58
C VAL A 125 -1.22 -10.39 -10.30
N GLU A 126 -1.91 -11.52 -10.28
CA GLU A 126 -1.82 -12.49 -9.19
C GLU A 126 -1.65 -13.92 -9.72
N LYS A 127 -1.56 -14.90 -8.82
CA LYS A 127 -1.12 -16.26 -9.13
C LYS A 127 0.27 -16.30 -9.76
N VAL A 128 1.18 -15.49 -9.22
CA VAL A 128 2.60 -15.49 -9.60
C VAL A 128 3.46 -15.92 -8.43
N SER A 129 4.33 -16.89 -8.69
CA SER A 129 5.35 -17.34 -7.75
C SER A 129 6.51 -16.36 -7.68
N TRP A 130 7.32 -16.45 -6.62
CA TRP A 130 8.54 -15.65 -6.52
C TRP A 130 9.46 -15.87 -7.72
N TYR A 131 9.59 -17.12 -8.19
CA TYR A 131 10.39 -17.44 -9.37
C TYR A 131 9.83 -16.83 -10.67
N GLU A 132 8.52 -16.78 -10.84
CA GLU A 132 7.89 -16.11 -11.98
C GLU A 132 8.09 -14.59 -11.91
N CYS A 133 8.02 -14.00 -10.72
CA CYS A 133 8.36 -12.59 -10.51
C CYS A 133 9.81 -12.30 -10.93
N GLN A 134 10.77 -13.16 -10.55
CA GLN A 134 12.17 -13.02 -10.99
C GLN A 134 12.33 -13.13 -12.50
N LYS A 135 11.58 -14.02 -13.18
CA LYS A 135 11.57 -14.11 -14.65
C LYS A 135 11.03 -12.84 -15.30
N PHE A 136 9.92 -12.31 -14.77
CA PHE A 136 9.36 -11.02 -15.22
C PHE A 136 10.41 -9.90 -15.08
N ILE A 137 11.05 -9.80 -13.92
CA ILE A 137 12.11 -8.81 -13.64
C ILE A 137 13.29 -8.98 -14.57
N GLN A 138 13.73 -10.21 -14.84
CA GLN A 138 14.82 -10.50 -15.75
C GLN A 138 14.51 -10.03 -17.18
N GLN A 139 13.32 -10.34 -17.69
CA GLN A 139 12.88 -9.91 -19.02
C GLN A 139 12.70 -8.40 -19.10
N LEU A 140 12.16 -7.78 -18.06
CA LEU A 140 12.05 -6.32 -17.96
C LEU A 140 13.43 -5.65 -18.00
N ASN A 141 14.39 -6.15 -17.22
CA ASN A 141 15.76 -5.65 -17.22
C ASN A 141 16.42 -5.81 -18.61
N GLN A 142 16.21 -6.92 -19.31
CA GLN A 142 16.71 -7.13 -20.68
C GLN A 142 16.10 -6.12 -21.66
N ARG A 143 14.77 -5.93 -21.62
CA ARG A 143 14.05 -4.98 -22.47
C ARG A 143 14.50 -3.54 -22.25
N GLU A 144 14.68 -3.15 -21.00
CA GLU A 144 15.10 -1.81 -20.58
C GLU A 144 16.62 -1.60 -20.69
N LYS A 145 17.38 -2.63 -21.10
CA LYS A 145 18.85 -2.63 -21.11
C LYS A 145 19.43 -2.16 -19.76
N SER A 146 18.82 -2.63 -18.69
CA SER A 146 19.10 -2.26 -17.29
C SER A 146 19.38 -3.51 -16.45
N ARG A 147 19.86 -3.31 -15.23
CA ARG A 147 19.98 -4.35 -14.19
C ARG A 147 19.49 -3.86 -12.83
N LYS A 148 18.66 -2.82 -12.83
CA LYS A 148 18.30 -2.08 -11.63
C LYS A 148 16.96 -2.49 -11.04
N TYR A 149 16.09 -3.13 -11.83
CA TYR A 149 14.78 -3.55 -11.35
C TYR A 149 14.89 -4.86 -10.58
N ARG A 150 14.16 -4.97 -9.46
CA ARG A 150 14.14 -6.12 -8.55
C ARG A 150 12.86 -6.09 -7.69
N LEU A 151 12.65 -7.13 -6.88
CA LEU A 151 11.68 -7.05 -5.79
C LEU A 151 12.24 -6.13 -4.68
N PRO A 152 11.37 -5.53 -3.84
CA PRO A 152 11.82 -4.81 -2.64
C PRO A 152 12.52 -5.77 -1.67
N THR A 153 13.45 -5.26 -0.87
CA THR A 153 13.74 -5.95 0.39
C THR A 153 12.55 -5.81 1.33
N GLU A 154 12.43 -6.71 2.30
CA GLU A 154 11.39 -6.65 3.32
C GLU A 154 11.39 -5.29 4.05
N ALA A 155 12.58 -4.77 4.35
CA ALA A 155 12.75 -3.49 5.00
C ALA A 155 12.37 -2.29 4.10
N GLU A 156 12.73 -2.32 2.82
CA GLU A 156 12.31 -1.30 1.86
C GLU A 156 10.79 -1.26 1.73
N TRP A 157 10.15 -2.44 1.67
CA TRP A 157 8.71 -2.55 1.59
C TRP A 157 8.02 -1.93 2.81
N GLU A 158 8.45 -2.28 4.03
CA GLU A 158 7.81 -1.76 5.25
C GLU A 158 8.06 -0.26 5.42
N TYR A 159 9.27 0.22 5.13
CA TYR A 159 9.60 1.64 5.17
C TYR A 159 8.69 2.43 4.21
N ALA A 160 8.56 1.94 2.98
CA ALA A 160 7.69 2.52 1.96
C ALA A 160 6.21 2.46 2.36
N CYS A 161 5.74 1.35 2.92
CA CYS A 161 4.36 1.16 3.40
C CYS A 161 4.02 2.21 4.47
N ARG A 162 4.89 2.35 5.46
CA ARG A 162 4.73 3.28 6.59
C ARG A 162 4.72 4.73 6.17
N ALA A 163 5.56 5.12 5.21
CA ALA A 163 5.71 6.50 4.75
C ALA A 163 5.86 7.52 5.90
N GLY A 164 6.64 7.15 6.93
CA GLY A 164 6.87 7.95 8.14
C GLY A 164 5.91 7.67 9.31
N SER A 165 4.89 6.85 9.14
CA SER A 165 3.97 6.43 10.20
C SER A 165 4.57 5.32 11.09
N ASP A 166 4.35 5.41 12.39
CA ASP A 166 4.65 4.37 13.40
C ASP A 166 3.41 3.51 13.75
N LYS A 167 2.32 3.67 13.01
CA LYS A 167 1.02 3.04 13.28
C LYS A 167 0.81 1.72 12.52
N PRO A 168 -0.20 0.92 12.92
CA PRO A 168 -0.63 -0.27 12.17
C PRO A 168 -0.93 0.00 10.69
N PHE A 169 -1.57 1.12 10.39
CA PHE A 169 -1.82 1.58 9.03
C PHE A 169 -1.13 2.92 8.79
N SER A 170 -0.73 3.20 7.56
CA SER A 170 -0.05 4.46 7.22
C SER A 170 -0.87 5.72 7.54
N ASN A 171 -2.19 5.59 7.70
CA ASN A 171 -3.11 6.66 8.06
C ASN A 171 -3.67 6.59 9.50
N GLY A 172 -3.29 5.61 10.33
CA GLY A 172 -3.77 5.53 11.70
C GLY A 172 -3.80 4.14 12.34
N ASP A 173 -4.45 4.06 13.50
CA ASP A 173 -4.57 2.83 14.28
C ASP A 173 -5.57 1.83 13.67
N ILE A 174 -5.35 0.54 13.95
CA ILE A 174 -6.31 -0.52 13.64
C ILE A 174 -7.40 -0.59 14.71
N THR A 175 -8.65 -0.58 14.24
CA THR A 175 -9.84 -0.68 15.09
C THR A 175 -10.46 -2.08 15.03
N SER A 176 -10.35 -2.77 13.89
CA SER A 176 -10.83 -4.14 13.68
C SER A 176 -9.72 -5.04 13.14
N THR A 177 -9.57 -6.24 13.72
CA THR A 177 -8.61 -7.25 13.26
C THR A 177 -9.24 -8.28 12.31
N GLY A 178 -10.54 -8.21 12.08
CA GLY A 178 -11.31 -9.19 11.28
C GLY A 178 -11.67 -8.65 9.89
N CYS A 179 -12.78 -9.17 9.35
CA CYS A 179 -13.40 -8.66 8.13
C CYS A 179 -14.42 -7.54 8.37
N GLU A 180 -14.59 -7.10 9.62
CA GLU A 180 -15.46 -5.97 9.92
C GLU A 180 -14.88 -4.67 9.32
N PRO A 181 -15.74 -3.69 8.99
CA PRO A 181 -15.32 -2.36 8.56
C PRO A 181 -14.29 -1.74 9.51
N ASP A 182 -13.24 -1.17 8.94
CA ASP A 182 -12.24 -0.40 9.66
C ASP A 182 -12.09 0.97 8.98
N PRO A 183 -12.37 2.08 9.68
CA PRO A 183 -12.47 3.40 9.07
C PRO A 183 -11.13 3.93 8.52
N ASN A 184 -10.01 3.35 8.95
CA ASN A 184 -8.69 3.69 8.43
C ASN A 184 -8.35 2.80 7.24
N LEU A 185 -8.51 1.48 7.36
CA LEU A 185 -8.22 0.56 6.27
C LEU A 185 -9.15 0.76 5.06
N ASP A 186 -10.44 1.03 5.28
CA ASP A 186 -11.42 1.25 4.21
C ASP A 186 -11.04 2.39 3.26
N LYS A 187 -10.22 3.34 3.70
CA LYS A 187 -9.77 4.48 2.89
C LYS A 187 -8.59 4.15 1.99
N ILE A 188 -7.74 3.21 2.39
CA ILE A 188 -6.40 3.01 1.82
C ILE A 188 -6.16 1.58 1.30
N GLY A 189 -7.05 0.64 1.61
CA GLY A 189 -6.83 -0.78 1.38
C GLY A 189 -8.06 -1.55 0.92
N TRP A 190 -7.80 -2.66 0.25
CA TRP A 190 -8.78 -3.62 -0.24
C TRP A 190 -8.62 -4.93 0.54
N TYR A 191 -9.61 -5.29 1.34
CA TYR A 191 -9.55 -6.44 2.25
C TYR A 191 -10.93 -7.11 2.33
N CYS A 192 -11.07 -8.21 3.08
CA CYS A 192 -12.32 -8.99 3.06
C CYS A 192 -13.56 -8.17 3.46
N GLY A 193 -13.40 -7.06 4.19
CA GLY A 193 -14.50 -6.17 4.57
C GLY A 193 -15.08 -5.33 3.44
N ASN A 194 -14.41 -5.21 2.27
CA ASN A 194 -14.84 -4.25 1.24
C ASN A 194 -14.65 -4.68 -0.23
N THR A 195 -14.21 -5.90 -0.53
CA THR A 195 -13.93 -6.34 -1.91
C THR A 195 -14.93 -7.34 -2.52
N HIS A 196 -15.71 -8.05 -1.69
CA HIS A 196 -16.52 -9.20 -2.09
C HIS A 196 -15.70 -10.29 -2.80
N ASP A 197 -14.58 -10.67 -2.19
CA ASP A 197 -13.76 -11.82 -2.54
C ASP A 197 -13.03 -11.77 -3.91
N LYS A 198 -12.53 -10.58 -4.30
CA LYS A 198 -11.70 -10.42 -5.51
C LYS A 198 -10.75 -9.23 -5.46
N THR A 199 -9.70 -9.28 -6.29
CA THR A 199 -8.82 -8.12 -6.53
C THR A 199 -9.59 -6.93 -7.08
N GLN A 200 -9.03 -5.75 -6.88
CA GLN A 200 -9.57 -4.48 -7.37
C GLN A 200 -8.53 -3.78 -8.26
N PRO A 201 -8.95 -2.93 -9.21
CA PRO A 201 -8.02 -2.10 -9.97
C PRO A 201 -7.14 -1.28 -9.04
N VAL A 202 -5.85 -1.19 -9.36
CA VAL A 202 -4.88 -0.44 -8.56
C VAL A 202 -5.19 1.05 -8.53
N ALA A 203 -4.70 1.74 -7.51
CA ALA A 203 -4.81 3.19 -7.35
C ALA A 203 -6.27 3.73 -7.31
N ARG A 204 -7.19 2.94 -6.75
CA ARG A 204 -8.61 3.33 -6.54
C ARG A 204 -8.93 3.75 -5.10
N LYS A 205 -7.95 3.64 -4.20
CA LYS A 205 -8.00 4.12 -2.80
C LYS A 205 -7.02 5.28 -2.60
N ILE A 206 -7.02 5.86 -1.40
CA ILE A 206 -6.13 6.96 -1.04
C ILE A 206 -4.70 6.40 -0.88
N PRO A 207 -3.67 7.01 -1.51
CA PRO A 207 -2.29 6.57 -1.31
C PRO A 207 -1.78 6.99 0.07
N ASN A 208 -0.68 6.39 0.52
CA ASN A 208 0.03 6.86 1.70
C ASN A 208 0.72 8.23 1.47
N ALA A 209 1.38 8.76 2.50
CA ALA A 209 2.01 10.09 2.45
C ALA A 209 3.12 10.24 1.38
N TRP A 210 3.61 9.13 0.81
CA TRP A 210 4.60 9.12 -0.28
C TRP A 210 3.99 8.78 -1.64
N GLY A 211 2.66 8.73 -1.77
CA GLY A 211 2.03 8.49 -3.07
C GLY A 211 2.02 7.02 -3.51
N LEU A 212 2.16 6.09 -2.56
CA LEU A 212 2.04 4.65 -2.82
C LEU A 212 0.64 4.16 -2.51
N TYR A 213 0.05 3.47 -3.46
CA TYR A 213 -1.30 2.91 -3.38
C TYR A 213 -1.25 1.44 -2.98
N ASP A 214 -2.35 0.97 -2.39
CA ASP A 214 -2.63 -0.45 -2.16
C ASP A 214 -1.61 -1.18 -1.27
N MET A 215 -0.76 -0.45 -0.54
CA MET A 215 0.21 -1.00 0.43
C MET A 215 -0.44 -1.73 1.63
N HIS A 216 -1.77 -1.69 1.74
CA HIS A 216 -2.58 -2.23 2.82
C HIS A 216 -3.72 -3.12 2.29
N GLY A 217 -3.47 -3.96 1.29
CA GLY A 217 -4.43 -4.96 0.84
C GLY A 217 -4.27 -5.29 -0.63
N ASN A 218 -5.38 -5.64 -1.28
CA ASN A 218 -5.50 -6.03 -2.69
C ASN A 218 -4.74 -7.33 -3.01
N ALA A 219 -3.42 -7.30 -3.10
CA ALA A 219 -2.58 -8.49 -3.24
C ALA A 219 -1.40 -8.46 -2.27
N TRP A 220 -0.96 -9.65 -1.83
CA TRP A 220 0.34 -9.80 -1.19
C TRP A 220 1.43 -9.52 -2.20
N GLU A 221 2.52 -8.92 -1.74
CA GLU A 221 3.65 -8.54 -2.57
C GLU A 221 4.89 -9.31 -2.12
N TRP A 222 5.46 -10.12 -3.03
CA TRP A 222 6.73 -10.81 -2.80
C TRP A 222 7.88 -9.83 -2.54
N CYS A 223 8.74 -10.16 -1.58
CA CYS A 223 10.01 -9.48 -1.31
C CYS A 223 11.21 -10.35 -1.71
N GLU A 224 12.40 -9.76 -1.82
CA GLU A 224 13.65 -10.51 -2.08
C GLU A 224 14.03 -11.41 -0.91
N ASP A 225 13.76 -11.00 0.33
CA ASP A 225 14.31 -11.65 1.52
C ASP A 225 13.86 -13.12 1.64
N TRP A 226 14.81 -13.97 1.99
CA TRP A 226 14.49 -15.22 2.67
C TRP A 226 13.95 -14.88 4.06
N TYR A 227 12.94 -15.60 4.51
CA TYR A 227 12.38 -15.35 5.83
C TYR A 227 13.30 -15.87 6.94
N ASP A 228 13.50 -15.05 7.95
CA ASP A 228 14.12 -15.39 9.23
C ASP A 228 13.56 -14.50 10.34
N ASP A 229 13.94 -14.79 11.58
CA ASP A 229 13.70 -13.93 12.72
C ASP A 229 14.45 -12.60 12.57
N TYR A 230 13.84 -11.52 13.04
CA TYR A 230 14.50 -10.22 13.02
C TYR A 230 15.71 -10.18 13.94
N ARG A 231 16.77 -9.55 13.44
CA ARG A 231 17.93 -9.20 14.27
C ARG A 231 17.54 -8.06 15.20
N ILE A 232 17.64 -8.32 16.50
CA ILE A 232 17.37 -7.31 17.52
C ILE A 232 18.46 -6.23 17.46
N GLY A 233 18.06 -4.96 17.53
CA GLY A 233 18.96 -3.81 17.60
C GLY A 233 18.88 -2.90 16.37
N HIS A 234 20.02 -2.32 16.00
CA HIS A 234 20.18 -1.49 14.81
C HIS A 234 20.81 -2.30 13.68
N VAL A 235 20.22 -2.24 12.49
CA VAL A 235 20.75 -2.84 11.27
C VAL A 235 20.70 -1.85 10.11
N GLU A 236 21.68 -1.95 9.21
CA GLU A 236 21.77 -1.13 8.00
C GLU A 236 21.53 -1.99 6.76
N ASP A 237 20.68 -1.51 5.85
CA ASP A 237 20.34 -2.15 4.57
C ASP A 237 20.13 -3.69 4.66
N PRO A 238 19.27 -4.20 5.57
CA PRO A 238 19.08 -5.64 5.74
C PRO A 238 18.50 -6.27 4.47
N LYS A 239 18.97 -7.49 4.15
CA LYS A 239 18.58 -8.27 2.96
C LYS A 239 18.08 -9.69 3.32
N GLY A 240 17.84 -9.95 4.60
CA GLY A 240 17.60 -11.29 5.12
C GLY A 240 18.85 -12.18 5.11
N PRO A 241 18.72 -13.48 5.46
CA PRO A 241 19.79 -14.45 5.34
C PRO A 241 20.06 -14.81 3.87
N GLU A 242 21.24 -15.38 3.59
CA GLU A 242 21.64 -15.76 2.24
C GLU A 242 20.80 -16.91 1.66
N ASN A 243 20.28 -17.79 2.53
CA ASN A 243 19.50 -18.97 2.18
C ASN A 243 18.31 -19.14 3.13
N GLY A 244 17.26 -19.80 2.68
CA GLY A 244 16.08 -20.10 3.49
C GLY A 244 15.13 -21.06 2.80
N ALA A 245 14.08 -21.47 3.52
CA ALA A 245 13.04 -22.37 2.99
C ALA A 245 11.86 -21.61 2.37
N ALA A 246 11.67 -20.34 2.74
CA ALA A 246 10.50 -19.54 2.38
C ALA A 246 10.89 -18.09 2.13
N ARG A 247 10.27 -17.45 1.14
CA ARG A 247 10.44 -16.02 0.83
C ARG A 247 9.40 -15.21 1.58
N VAL A 248 9.75 -13.96 1.90
CA VAL A 248 8.83 -13.02 2.57
C VAL A 248 7.83 -12.46 1.57
N PHE A 249 6.60 -12.22 2.03
CA PHE A 249 5.62 -11.35 1.35
C PHE A 249 4.90 -10.43 2.36
N ARG A 250 4.40 -9.30 1.87
CA ARG A 250 3.86 -8.18 2.68
C ARG A 250 2.61 -7.52 2.04
N GLY A 251 1.78 -6.79 2.81
CA GLY A 251 0.66 -5.98 2.28
C GLY A 251 -0.77 -6.37 2.69
N GLY A 252 -1.08 -7.65 2.83
CA GLY A 252 -2.46 -8.14 2.99
C GLY A 252 -3.03 -8.59 1.65
N GLY A 253 -4.35 -8.66 1.54
CA GLY A 253 -4.99 -9.01 0.28
C GLY A 253 -6.50 -8.91 0.34
N TRP A 254 -7.13 -8.89 -0.83
CA TRP A 254 -8.56 -8.65 -0.99
C TRP A 254 -9.46 -9.53 -0.13
N GLY A 255 -9.05 -10.76 0.19
CA GLY A 255 -9.85 -11.75 0.92
C GLY A 255 -9.38 -11.95 2.36
N LEU A 256 -8.51 -11.08 2.87
CA LEU A 256 -7.85 -11.26 4.16
C LEU A 256 -8.32 -10.22 5.17
N ALA A 257 -8.23 -10.59 6.44
CA ALA A 257 -8.66 -9.77 7.56
C ALA A 257 -7.77 -8.52 7.72
N GLY A 258 -8.33 -7.44 8.25
CA GLY A 258 -7.59 -6.18 8.44
C GLY A 258 -6.30 -6.32 9.26
N ARG A 259 -6.23 -7.34 10.13
CA ARG A 259 -5.00 -7.70 10.87
C ARG A 259 -3.79 -7.95 9.99
N THR A 260 -3.98 -8.56 8.81
CA THR A 260 -2.88 -8.89 7.89
C THR A 260 -2.49 -7.72 6.99
N CYS A 261 -3.34 -6.69 6.91
CA CYS A 261 -3.07 -5.48 6.14
C CYS A 261 -2.22 -4.44 6.90
N ARG A 262 -1.77 -4.75 8.12
CA ARG A 262 -0.92 -3.83 8.90
C ARG A 262 0.47 -3.70 8.27
N SER A 263 1.11 -2.55 8.42
CA SER A 263 2.48 -2.29 7.92
C SER A 263 3.49 -3.32 8.44
N ALA A 264 3.38 -3.70 9.71
CA ALA A 264 4.29 -4.63 10.36
C ALA A 264 4.00 -6.11 10.07
N PHE A 265 2.80 -6.42 9.55
CA PHE A 265 2.47 -7.82 9.29
C PHE A 265 3.41 -8.36 8.22
N ARG A 266 3.96 -9.53 8.50
CA ARG A 266 4.84 -10.29 7.63
C ARG A 266 4.42 -11.73 7.62
N ASP A 267 4.61 -12.40 6.48
CA ASP A 267 4.47 -13.83 6.40
C ASP A 267 5.38 -14.38 5.29
N LYS A 268 5.38 -15.69 5.13
CA LYS A 268 6.33 -16.44 4.32
C LYS A 268 5.70 -17.65 3.70
N TYR A 269 6.19 -18.03 2.53
CA TYR A 269 5.90 -19.34 1.98
C TYR A 269 7.01 -19.80 1.04
N SER A 270 6.95 -21.08 0.65
CA SER A 270 7.77 -21.60 -0.44
C SER A 270 7.75 -20.65 -1.65
N PRO A 271 8.90 -20.37 -2.27
CA PRO A 271 9.00 -19.51 -3.46
C PRO A 271 8.23 -20.04 -4.67
N GLU A 272 7.72 -21.29 -4.62
CA GLU A 272 6.91 -21.92 -5.67
C GLU A 272 5.41 -21.59 -5.55
N LEU A 273 4.95 -21.06 -4.40
CA LEU A 273 3.53 -20.75 -4.22
C LEU A 273 3.08 -19.65 -5.18
N ASN A 274 1.95 -19.89 -5.86
CA ASN A 274 1.35 -18.95 -6.80
C ASN A 274 -0.18 -18.88 -6.64
N CYS A 275 -0.67 -18.49 -5.45
CA CYS A 275 -2.09 -18.40 -5.17
C CYS A 275 -2.72 -17.06 -5.61
N LYS A 276 -4.06 -16.96 -5.50
CA LYS A 276 -4.87 -15.82 -5.97
C LYS A 276 -4.67 -14.49 -5.23
N LEU A 277 -3.72 -14.49 -4.30
CA LEU A 277 -3.35 -13.33 -3.51
C LEU A 277 -1.90 -12.90 -3.80
N MET A 278 -1.08 -13.74 -4.43
CA MET A 278 0.35 -13.45 -4.62
C MET A 278 0.57 -12.65 -5.89
N GLY A 279 1.02 -11.40 -5.72
CA GLY A 279 1.45 -10.46 -6.75
C GLY A 279 2.85 -9.93 -6.48
N LEU A 280 3.16 -8.75 -7.02
CA LEU A 280 4.46 -8.10 -6.88
C LEU A 280 4.39 -6.58 -7.07
N ARG A 281 5.39 -5.90 -6.51
CA ARG A 281 5.72 -4.50 -6.75
C ARG A 281 7.21 -4.40 -7.05
N LEU A 282 7.59 -3.49 -7.94
CA LEU A 282 9.00 -3.34 -8.33
C LEU A 282 9.72 -2.29 -7.49
N VAL A 283 10.98 -2.55 -7.20
CA VAL A 283 11.97 -1.55 -6.77
C VAL A 283 13.02 -1.35 -7.87
N ARG A 284 13.59 -0.15 -7.92
CA ARG A 284 14.75 0.21 -8.72
C ARG A 284 15.75 0.98 -7.86
N ASP A 285 17.00 0.54 -7.82
CA ASP A 285 18.07 1.29 -7.15
C ASP A 285 18.18 2.69 -7.74
N ALA A 286 18.28 3.74 -6.91
CA ALA A 286 18.46 5.09 -7.41
C ALA A 286 19.88 5.28 -7.95
N ASP A 287 20.01 6.05 -9.03
CA ASP A 287 21.33 6.47 -9.48
C ASP A 287 21.94 7.42 -8.45
N ILE A 288 23.11 7.05 -7.92
CA ILE A 288 23.92 7.99 -7.16
C ILE A 288 24.37 9.03 -8.16
N LEU A 289 23.81 10.24 -8.11
CA LEU A 289 24.39 11.38 -8.79
C LEU A 289 25.77 11.58 -8.16
N SER A 290 26.82 11.14 -8.85
CA SER A 290 28.19 11.50 -8.49
C SER A 290 28.26 13.03 -8.50
N LYS A 291 28.52 13.62 -7.33
CA LYS A 291 28.87 15.04 -7.23
C LYS A 291 30.14 15.33 -8.02
#